data_AF-A0A645DUU8-F1
#
_entry.id   AF-A0A645DUU8-F1
#
_cell.length_a   1.000
_cell.length_b   1.000
_cell.length_c   1.000
_cell.angle_alpha   90.00
_cell.angle_beta   90.00
_cell.angle_gamma   90.00
#
_symmetry.space_group_name_H-M   'P 1'
#
loop_
_entity.id
_entity.type
_entity.pdbx_description
1 polymer ?
#
loop_
_entity_poly.entity_id
_entity_poly.type
_entity_poly.pdbx_seq_one_letter_code
_entity_poly.pdbx_strand_id
1 'polypeptide(L)' 'MGLSTLAISVAEETETIEEVAEPFLVRLGFMMRTPRGRIATPAGWAHLGMVPPTQEPAGGQPDLFS' A
#
# COMPACT_ATOMS: atom_id res chain seq x y z
N MET A 1 11.66 0.33 -6.22
CA MET A 1 11.20 1.67 -6.64
C MET A 1 10.01 2.22 -5.84
N GLY A 2 9.26 1.43 -5.04
CA GLY A 2 8.10 1.97 -4.32
C GLY A 2 8.40 2.70 -3.01
N LEU A 3 9.23 2.13 -2.13
CA LEU A 3 9.45 2.69 -0.78
C LEU A 3 10.21 4.01 -0.81
N SER A 4 11.27 4.12 -1.61
CA SER A 4 12.06 5.35 -1.73
C SER A 4 11.22 6.52 -2.23
N THR A 5 10.28 6.28 -3.15
CA THR A 5 9.33 7.31 -3.60
C THR A 5 8.37 7.72 -2.48
N LEU A 6 7.83 6.77 -1.72
CA LEU A 6 6.98 7.08 -0.56
C LEU A 6 7.73 7.89 0.49
N ALA A 7 8.99 7.52 0.78
CA ALA A 7 9.86 8.22 1.72
C ALA A 7 10.05 9.69 1.33
N ILE A 8 10.33 9.95 0.05
CA ILE A 8 10.41 11.31 -0.50
C ILE A 8 9.08 12.06 -0.33
N SER A 9 7.93 11.42 -0.58
CA SER A 9 6.62 12.06 -0.48
C SER A 9 6.25 12.50 0.94
N VAL A 10 6.74 11.80 1.96
CA VAL A 10 6.48 12.14 3.37
C VAL A 10 7.65 12.85 4.05
N ALA A 11 8.71 13.16 3.29
CA ALA A 11 9.95 13.78 3.77
C ALA A 11 10.64 13.04 4.92
N GLU A 12 10.61 11.70 4.88
CA GLU A 12 11.26 10.83 5.87
C GLU A 12 12.36 9.99 5.25
N GLU A 13 13.26 9.49 6.11
CA GLU A 13 14.25 8.50 5.69
C GLU A 13 13.58 7.14 5.44
N THR A 14 14.11 6.42 4.45
CA THR A 14 13.58 5.08 4.09
C THR A 14 13.68 4.11 5.28
N GLU A 15 14.78 4.18 6.03
CA GLU A 15 15.03 3.37 7.23
C GLU A 15 14.01 3.66 8.33
N THR A 16 13.71 4.93 8.62
CA THR A 16 12.67 5.32 9.58
C THR A 16 11.31 4.72 9.22
N ILE A 17 10.94 4.74 7.93
CA ILE A 17 9.68 4.14 7.50
C ILE A 17 9.69 2.63 7.73
N GLU A 18 10.77 1.94 7.37
CA GLU A 18 10.86 0.48 7.42
C GLU A 18 10.98 -0.07 8.85
N GLU A 19 11.72 0.63 9.71
CA GLU A 19 12.08 0.17 11.05
C GLU A 19 11.14 0.69 12.14
N VAL A 20 10.46 1.82 11.90
CA VAL A 20 9.59 2.46 12.90
C VAL A 20 8.14 2.48 12.44
N ALA A 21 7.86 3.09 11.28
CA ALA A 21 6.47 3.33 10.87
C ALA A 21 5.76 2.05 10.44
N GLU A 22 6.37 1.24 9.57
CA GLU A 22 5.77 0.02 9.05
C GLU A 22 5.44 -1.00 10.15
N PRO A 23 6.34 -1.32 11.12
CA PRO A 23 6.02 -2.25 12.20
C PRO A 23 4.82 -1.82 13.05
N PHE A 24 4.66 -0.52 13.27
CA PHE A 24 3.51 0.03 13.98
C PHE A 24 2.22 -0.12 13.17
N LEU A 25 2.23 0.28 11.90
CA LEU A 25 1.05 0.21 11.02
C LEU A 25 0.62 -1.23 10.74
N VAL A 26 1.57 -2.15 10.61
CA VAL A 26 1.29 -3.59 10.48
C VAL A 26 0.68 -4.15 11.76
N ARG A 27 1.20 -3.75 12.95
CA ARG A 27 0.65 -4.21 14.23
C ARG A 27 -0.76 -3.70 14.49
N LEU A 28 -1.09 -2.49 14.07
CA LEU A 28 -2.46 -1.96 14.10
C LEU A 28 -3.37 -2.59 13.04
N GLY A 29 -2.83 -3.36 12.10
CA GLY A 29 -3.57 -3.95 11.00
C GLY A 29 -4.01 -2.93 9.96
N PHE A 30 -3.34 -1.77 9.86
CA PHE A 30 -3.66 -0.70 8.89
C PHE A 30 -2.94 -0.86 7.55
N MET A 31 -1.82 -1.58 7.53
CA MET A 31 -1.02 -1.86 6.35
C MET A 31 -0.63 -3.34 6.32
N MET A 32 -0.46 -3.91 5.13
CA MET A 32 0.26 -5.16 4.94
C MET A 32 1.35 -5.06 3.87
N ARG A 33 2.44 -5.82 4.07
CA ARG A 33 3.51 -6.01 3.08
C ARG A 33 3.13 -7.14 2.12
N THR A 34 3.40 -6.96 0.83
CA THR A 34 3.17 -7.96 -0.23
C THR A 34 4.40 -8.02 -1.14
N PRO A 35 4.58 -9.09 -1.94
CA PRO A 35 5.68 -9.16 -2.92
C PRO A 35 5.67 -8.00 -3.94
N ARG A 36 4.50 -7.39 -4.18
CA ARG A 36 4.33 -6.28 -5.12
C ARG A 36 4.45 -4.89 -4.48
N GLY A 37 4.53 -4.80 -3.15
CA GLY A 37 4.60 -3.54 -2.42
C GLY A 37 3.77 -3.52 -1.13
N ARG A 38 3.48 -2.32 -0.63
CA ARG A 38 2.66 -2.12 0.57
C ARG A 38 1.24 -1.79 0.15
N ILE A 39 0.26 -2.31 0.87
CA ILE A 39 -1.15 -1.97 0.66
C ILE A 39 -1.78 -1.59 1.99
N ALA A 40 -2.64 -0.57 1.96
CA ALA A 40 -3.51 -0.23 3.08
C ALA A 40 -4.63 -1.27 3.17
N THR A 41 -4.89 -1.76 4.38
CA THR A 41 -5.97 -2.70 4.66
C THR A 41 -7.31 -1.96 4.73
N PRO A 42 -8.46 -2.68 4.73
CA PRO A 42 -9.76 -2.04 4.95
C PRO A 42 -9.82 -1.21 6.25
N ALA A 43 -9.17 -1.67 7.32
CA ALA A 43 -9.08 -0.93 8.57
C ALA A 43 -8.26 0.36 8.43
N GLY A 44 -7.17 0.33 7.66
CA GLY A 44 -6.38 1.52 7.33
C GLY A 44 -7.17 2.55 6.53
N TRP A 45 -7.90 2.12 5.49
CA TRP A 45 -8.79 2.98 4.71
C TRP A 45 -9.88 3.62 5.57
N ALA A 46 -10.53 2.83 6.42
CA ALA A 46 -11.54 3.32 7.36
C ALA A 46 -10.97 4.34 8.37
N HIS A 47 -9.76 4.10 8.89
CA HIS A 47 -9.08 5.03 9.79
C HIS A 47 -8.80 6.39 9.13
N LEU A 48 -8.49 6.39 7.84
CA LEU A 48 -8.28 7.60 7.05
C LEU A 48 -9.59 8.28 6.61
N GLY A 49 -10.75 7.67 6.86
CA GLY A 49 -12.04 8.17 6.38
C GLY A 49 -12.19 8.12 4.85
N MET A 50 -11.44 7.22 4.20
CA MET A 50 -11.37 7.10 2.74
C MET A 50 -12.01 5.80 2.26
N VAL A 51 -12.52 5.80 1.03
CA VAL A 51 -13.05 4.59 0.39
C VAL A 51 -11.89 3.82 -0.25
N PRO A 52 -11.72 2.51 0.04
CA PRO A 52 -10.69 1.71 -0.60
C PRO A 52 -10.90 1.67 -2.11
N PRO A 53 -9.82 1.63 -2.92
CA PRO A 53 -9.95 1.48 -4.36
C PRO A 53 -10.68 0.18 -4.66
N THR A 54 -11.70 0.24 -5.52
CA THR A 54 -12.34 -0.96 -6.07
C THR A 54 -11.24 -1.77 -6.73
N GLN A 55 -10.99 -2.99 -6.24
CA GLN A 55 -10.07 -3.90 -6.93
C GLN A 55 -10.70 -4.24 -8.28
N GLU A 56 -10.36 -3.48 -9.33
CA GLU A 56 -10.55 -4.00 -10.68
C GLU A 56 -9.74 -5.30 -10.76
N PRO A 57 -10.36 -6.42 -11.17
CA PRO A 57 -9.62 -7.67 -11.33
C PRO A 57 -8.51 -7.41 -12.36
N ALA A 58 -7.27 -7.41 -11.87
CA ALA A 58 -6.09 -7.31 -12.71
C ALA A 58 -6.05 -8.54 -13.64
N GLY A 59 -6.60 -8.41 -14.85
CA GLY A 59 -6.50 -9.45 -15.87
C GLY A 59 -7.72 -9.71 -16.76
N GLY A 60 -8.67 -8.79 -16.89
CA GLY A 60 -9.63 -8.83 -18.00
C GLY A 60 -9.05 -8.20 -19.25
N GLN A 61 -7.98 -8.77 -19.83
CA GLN A 61 -7.62 -8.43 -21.21
C GLN A 61 -8.61 -9.24 -22.09
N PRO A 62 -9.64 -8.61 -22.71
CA PRO A 62 -10.40 -9.33 -23.71
C PRO A 62 -9.40 -9.72 -24.80
N ASP A 63 -9.43 -10.99 -25.19
CA ASP A 63 -8.56 -11.58 -26.19
C ASP A 63 -8.60 -10.70 -27.44
N LEU A 64 -7.57 -9.87 -27.63
CA LEU A 64 -7.54 -8.79 -28.66
C LEU A 64 -7.29 -9.37 -30.07
N PHE A 65 -7.44 -10.69 -30.19
CA PHE A 65 -7.23 -11.50 -31.37
C PHE A 65 -8.43 -12.41 -31.67
N SER A 66 -9.64 -12.09 -31.18
CA SER A 66 -10.90 -12.71 -31.62
C SER A 66 -11.73 -11.76 -32.47
#